data_AF-A0A8I1LEX1-F1
#
_entry.id   AF-A0A8I1LEX1-F1
#
_cell.length_a   1.000
_cell.length_b   1.000
_cell.length_c   1.000
_cell.angle_alpha   90.00
_cell.angle_beta   90.00
_cell.angle_gamma   90.00
#
_symmetry.space_group_name_H-M   'P 1'
#
loop_
_entity.id
_entity.type
_entity.pdbx_description
1 polymer ?
#
loop_
_entity_poly.entity_id
_entity_poly.type
_entity_poly.pdbx_seq_one_letter_code
_entity_poly.pdbx_strand_id
1 'polypeptide(L)'
;DRINLAKFVAFIQTRVPWFRSEIDKMAAEHITNVGLEEAKRNFASSLETMGKIIGFEPKVQDNDYQKLMSPRGSIFSLAQTFDAANNFYKQLLGLKWRFLFSSTSIKYVTSDNPIYYYSENDQVTTIQGDSIIGENIEVTMPLSKKVALVAKRKNIQAGYGDATGTSIKSINKRTVLGAKENIYTSFNDGTFMKFVHKYKDSRPYMAMVRRKMAHHK
;
A
#
# COMPACT_ATOMS: atom_id res chain seq x y z
N ASP A 1 -7.73 5.40 -18.22
CA ASP A 1 -6.26 5.40 -18.37
C ASP A 1 -5.62 4.52 -17.29
N ARG A 2 -4.72 3.60 -17.68
CA ARG A 2 -4.04 2.65 -16.78
C ARG A 2 -2.96 3.33 -15.94
N ILE A 3 -2.32 4.39 -16.45
CA ILE A 3 -1.30 5.14 -15.71
C ILE A 3 -1.94 5.87 -14.54
N ASN A 4 -3.01 6.62 -14.79
CA ASN A 4 -3.74 7.31 -13.73
C ASN A 4 -4.31 6.35 -12.68
N LEU A 5 -4.79 5.18 -13.10
CA LEU A 5 -5.26 4.18 -12.14
C LEU A 5 -4.11 3.57 -11.32
N ALA A 6 -2.96 3.27 -11.92
CA ALA A 6 -1.77 2.80 -11.20
C ALA A 6 -1.28 3.84 -10.19
N LYS A 7 -1.26 5.12 -10.58
CA LYS A 7 -0.96 6.23 -9.65
C LYS A 7 -1.97 6.27 -8.51
N PHE A 8 -3.27 6.23 -8.81
CA PHE A 8 -4.32 6.22 -7.80
C PHE A 8 -4.14 5.07 -6.80
N VAL A 9 -3.93 3.84 -7.28
CA VAL A 9 -3.70 2.66 -6.41
C VAL A 9 -2.45 2.86 -5.56
N ALA A 10 -1.34 3.33 -6.13
CA ALA A 10 -0.12 3.59 -5.38
C ALA A 10 -0.32 4.65 -4.28
N PHE A 11 -0.99 5.77 -4.58
CA PHE A 11 -1.29 6.80 -3.59
C PHE A 11 -2.27 6.34 -2.51
N ILE A 12 -3.25 5.51 -2.86
CA ILE A 12 -4.11 4.86 -1.87
C ILE A 12 -3.27 3.99 -0.94
N GLN A 13 -2.35 3.18 -1.48
CA GLN A 13 -1.49 2.32 -0.66
C GLN A 13 -0.63 3.12 0.31
N THR A 14 -0.02 4.21 -0.13
CA THR A 14 0.95 4.91 0.71
C THR A 14 0.31 5.84 1.74
N ARG A 15 -0.93 6.28 1.53
CA ARG A 15 -1.66 7.13 2.51
C ARG A 15 -2.33 6.38 3.64
N VAL A 16 -2.37 5.03 3.59
CA VAL A 16 -3.14 4.27 4.57
C VAL A 16 -2.47 4.29 5.94
N PRO A 17 -3.24 4.18 7.04
CA PRO A 17 -2.71 4.31 8.40
C PRO A 17 -1.57 3.35 8.74
N TRP A 18 -1.56 2.18 8.11
CA TRP A 18 -0.50 1.20 8.33
C TRP A 18 0.80 1.57 7.60
N PHE A 19 0.74 1.91 6.31
CA PHE A 19 1.92 2.33 5.55
C PHE A 19 2.57 3.58 6.15
N ARG A 20 1.74 4.57 6.55
CA ARG A 20 2.22 5.77 7.23
C ARG A 20 2.99 5.45 8.51
N SER A 21 2.46 4.56 9.35
CA SER A 21 3.16 4.19 10.60
C SER A 21 4.50 3.49 10.35
N GLU A 22 4.64 2.76 9.25
CA GLU A 22 5.92 2.13 8.92
C GLU A 22 6.92 3.15 8.33
N ILE A 23 6.45 4.09 7.50
CA ILE A 23 7.29 5.21 7.02
C ILE A 23 7.78 6.06 8.20
N ASP A 24 6.91 6.40 9.15
CA ASP A 24 7.30 7.18 10.34
C ASP A 24 8.39 6.44 11.16
N LYS A 25 8.28 5.11 11.31
CA LYS A 25 9.33 4.29 11.95
C LYS A 25 10.64 4.32 11.18
N MET A 26 10.59 4.10 9.86
CA MET A 26 11.77 4.13 8.99
C MET A 26 12.45 5.49 9.00
N ALA A 27 11.67 6.58 9.04
CA ALA A 27 12.17 7.93 9.17
C ALA A 27 12.94 8.15 10.48
N ALA A 28 12.35 7.74 11.61
CA ALA A 28 12.98 7.84 12.91
C ALA A 28 14.29 7.02 12.98
N GLU A 29 14.28 5.80 12.43
CA GLU A 29 15.49 4.97 12.32
C GLU A 29 16.56 5.63 11.43
N HIS A 30 16.16 6.19 10.28
CA HIS A 30 17.09 6.86 9.36
C HIS A 30 17.77 8.05 10.04
N ILE A 31 17.00 8.92 10.72
CA ILE A 31 17.54 10.05 11.48
C ILE A 31 18.53 9.57 12.55
N THR A 32 18.21 8.47 13.23
CA THR A 32 19.09 7.87 14.24
C THR A 32 20.41 7.39 13.63
N ASN A 33 20.38 6.85 12.41
CA ASN A 33 21.55 6.27 11.74
C ASN A 33 22.47 7.32 11.08
N VAL A 34 21.91 8.33 10.40
CA VAL A 34 22.69 9.30 9.61
C VAL A 34 22.84 10.66 10.29
N GLY A 35 22.11 10.90 11.38
CA GLY A 35 22.01 12.21 12.02
C GLY A 35 21.01 13.14 11.34
N LEU A 36 20.55 14.15 12.10
CA LEU A 36 19.47 15.04 11.67
C LEU A 36 19.81 15.83 10.41
N GLU A 37 20.99 16.43 10.32
CA GLU A 37 21.38 17.28 9.18
C GLU A 37 21.45 16.51 7.85
N GLU A 38 21.96 15.28 7.87
CA GLU A 38 21.97 14.43 6.68
C GLU A 38 20.56 13.99 6.29
N ALA A 39 19.71 13.68 7.28
CA ALA A 39 18.30 13.39 7.02
C ALA A 39 17.56 14.60 6.40
N LYS A 40 17.85 15.84 6.82
CA LYS A 40 17.31 17.07 6.20
C LYS A 40 17.72 17.20 4.74
N ARG A 41 18.99 16.94 4.41
CA ARG A 41 19.49 16.99 3.01
C ARG A 41 18.79 15.96 2.12
N ASN A 42 18.69 14.72 2.57
CA ASN A 42 18.01 13.66 1.83
C ASN A 42 16.53 14.01 1.59
N PHE A 43 15.89 14.62 2.59
CA PHE A 43 14.51 15.07 2.47
C PHE A 43 14.32 16.21 1.47
N ALA A 44 15.20 17.21 1.46
CA ALA A 44 15.13 18.30 0.50
C ALA A 44 15.19 17.77 -0.95
N SER A 45 16.00 16.74 -1.20
CA SER A 45 16.08 16.06 -2.51
C SER A 45 14.76 15.36 -2.89
N SER A 46 14.08 14.71 -1.94
CA SER A 46 12.74 14.13 -2.15
C SER A 46 11.69 15.20 -2.47
N LEU A 47 11.74 16.37 -1.82
CA LEU A 47 10.83 17.47 -2.13
C LEU A 47 11.06 18.05 -3.52
N GLU A 48 12.32 18.20 -3.93
CA GLU A 48 12.68 18.65 -5.28
C GLU A 48 12.16 17.66 -6.34
N THR A 49 12.30 16.35 -6.05
CA THR A 49 11.77 15.29 -6.90
C THR A 49 10.23 15.37 -7.01
N MET A 50 9.55 15.62 -5.89
CA MET A 50 8.11 15.87 -5.88
C MET A 50 7.73 17.07 -6.74
N GLY A 51 8.44 18.20 -6.57
CA GLY A 51 8.26 19.42 -7.38
C GLY A 51 8.35 19.15 -8.88
N LYS A 52 9.37 18.42 -9.31
CA LYS A 52 9.57 18.04 -10.73
C LYS A 52 8.47 17.12 -11.27
N ILE A 53 7.96 16.18 -10.46
CA ILE A 53 7.03 15.16 -10.93
C ILE A 53 5.58 15.65 -10.95
N ILE A 54 5.16 16.45 -9.96
CA ILE A 54 3.77 16.90 -9.84
C ILE A 54 3.56 18.41 -9.95
N GLY A 55 4.63 19.19 -10.12
CA GLY A 55 4.51 20.66 -10.18
C GLY A 55 4.08 21.27 -8.86
N PHE A 56 4.35 20.60 -7.74
CA PHE A 56 4.03 21.08 -6.40
C PHE A 56 5.31 21.22 -5.59
N GLU A 57 5.65 22.46 -5.23
CA GLU A 57 6.79 22.77 -4.38
C GLU A 57 6.32 23.05 -2.95
N PRO A 58 6.50 22.11 -2.01
CA PRO A 58 6.09 22.31 -0.64
C PRO A 58 6.98 23.39 0.00
N LYS A 59 6.38 24.47 0.51
CA LYS A 59 7.12 25.46 1.30
C LYS A 59 7.37 24.90 2.69
N VAL A 60 8.60 24.43 2.92
CA VAL A 60 9.02 23.88 4.23
C VAL A 60 9.82 24.93 4.98
N GLN A 61 9.46 25.20 6.23
CA GLN A 61 10.20 26.10 7.10
C GLN A 61 11.15 25.32 8.01
N ASP A 62 12.19 25.99 8.55
CA ASP A 62 13.16 25.35 9.46
C ASP A 62 12.51 24.68 10.69
N ASN A 63 11.38 25.23 11.16
CA ASN A 63 10.60 24.65 12.26
C ASN A 63 9.91 23.33 11.89
N ASP A 64 9.66 23.06 10.61
CA ASP A 64 9.07 21.79 10.14
C ASP A 64 10.09 20.67 10.20
N TYR A 65 11.38 21.00 10.09
CA TYR A 65 12.45 20.03 10.27
C TYR A 65 12.64 19.62 11.74
N GLN A 66 12.23 20.44 12.70
CA GLN A 66 12.22 20.02 14.11
C GLN A 66 11.13 18.97 14.38
N LYS A 67 10.05 18.97 13.58
CA LYS A 67 8.99 17.95 13.65
C LYS A 67 9.46 16.59 13.12
N LEU A 68 10.63 16.50 12.47
CA LEU A 68 11.23 15.23 12.04
C LEU A 68 11.47 14.26 13.20
N MET A 69 11.72 14.78 14.40
CA MET A 69 11.92 13.99 15.61
C MET A 69 10.61 13.54 16.26
N SER A 70 9.45 14.02 15.78
CA SER A 70 8.15 13.67 16.33
C SER A 70 7.68 12.32 15.76
N PRO A 71 7.26 11.37 16.61
CA PRO A 71 6.59 10.13 16.18
C PRO A 71 5.21 10.39 15.55
N ARG A 72 4.72 11.63 15.55
CA ARG A 72 3.47 12.04 14.89
C ARG A 72 3.81 12.74 13.58
N GLY A 73 3.81 11.97 12.48
CA GLY A 73 3.67 12.43 11.09
C GLY A 73 4.36 13.74 10.78
N SER A 74 5.64 13.67 10.42
CA SER A 74 6.41 14.82 9.96
C SER A 74 6.18 15.05 8.45
N ILE A 75 6.49 16.26 7.97
CA ILE A 75 6.47 16.57 6.53
C ILE A 75 7.36 15.62 5.70
N PHE A 76 8.31 14.98 6.36
CA PHE A 76 9.16 13.91 5.85
C PHE A 76 8.41 12.65 5.47
N SER A 77 7.45 12.22 6.29
CA SER A 77 6.65 11.06 5.92
C SER A 77 5.76 11.33 4.73
N LEU A 78 5.38 12.59 4.47
CA LEU A 78 4.67 12.97 3.25
C LEU A 78 5.53 12.83 2.00
N ALA A 79 6.77 13.33 2.00
CA ALA A 79 7.65 13.20 0.84
C ALA A 79 8.03 11.75 0.58
N GLN A 80 8.34 10.98 1.62
CA GLN A 80 8.63 9.55 1.49
C GLN A 80 7.42 8.74 1.02
N THR A 81 6.22 9.07 1.50
CA THR A 81 4.96 8.49 0.99
C THR A 81 4.79 8.75 -0.51
N PHE A 82 5.25 9.90 -0.99
CA PHE A 82 5.19 10.29 -2.39
C PHE A 82 6.20 9.53 -3.24
N ASP A 83 7.45 9.47 -2.80
CA ASP A 83 8.51 8.71 -3.47
C ASP A 83 8.17 7.22 -3.52
N ALA A 84 7.65 6.66 -2.42
CA ALA A 84 7.16 5.29 -2.39
C ALA A 84 5.99 5.08 -3.37
N ALA A 85 5.05 6.03 -3.46
CA ALA A 85 3.95 5.94 -4.43
C ALA A 85 4.48 5.98 -5.88
N ASN A 86 5.49 6.82 -6.14
CA ASN A 86 6.16 6.92 -7.42
C ASN A 86 6.86 5.61 -7.81
N ASN A 87 7.48 4.93 -6.85
CA ASN A 87 8.10 3.62 -7.07
C ASN A 87 7.05 2.52 -7.25
N PHE A 88 5.96 2.54 -6.48
CA PHE A 88 4.92 1.52 -6.59
C PHE A 88 4.13 1.59 -7.89
N TYR A 89 3.75 2.78 -8.37
CA TYR A 89 2.93 2.82 -9.60
C TYR A 89 3.69 2.23 -10.79
N LYS A 90 5.00 2.47 -10.90
CA LYS A 90 5.85 1.90 -11.97
C LYS A 90 5.81 0.38 -11.96
N GLN A 91 5.78 -0.21 -10.76
CA GLN A 91 5.72 -1.66 -10.60
C GLN A 91 4.32 -2.22 -10.86
N LEU A 92 3.29 -1.51 -10.44
CA LEU A 92 1.90 -1.85 -10.75
C LEU A 92 1.64 -1.86 -12.27
N LEU A 93 2.30 -0.98 -13.03
CA LEU A 93 2.25 -1.00 -14.50
C LEU A 93 2.84 -2.27 -15.11
N GLY A 94 3.75 -2.96 -14.42
CA GLY A 94 4.29 -4.24 -14.83
C GLY A 94 3.36 -5.44 -14.61
N LEU A 95 2.24 -5.26 -13.91
CA LEU A 95 1.27 -6.34 -13.64
C LEU A 95 0.21 -6.41 -14.75
N LYS A 96 -0.41 -7.58 -14.96
CA LYS A 96 -1.63 -7.76 -15.74
C LYS A 96 -2.84 -7.51 -14.85
N TRP A 97 -3.75 -6.65 -15.29
CA TRP A 97 -4.86 -6.15 -14.48
C TRP A 97 -6.16 -6.79 -14.94
N ARG A 98 -6.89 -7.40 -14.01
CA ARG A 98 -8.22 -7.95 -14.25
C ARG A 98 -9.22 -7.35 -13.28
N PHE A 99 -10.32 -6.83 -13.81
CA PHE A 99 -11.45 -6.34 -13.02
C PHE A 99 -12.48 -7.46 -12.91
N LEU A 100 -12.77 -7.86 -11.68
CA LEU A 100 -13.72 -8.92 -11.37
C LEU A 100 -15.05 -8.31 -10.94
N PHE A 101 -16.11 -8.63 -11.66
CA PHE A 101 -17.48 -8.19 -11.36
C PHE A 101 -18.21 -9.26 -10.57
N SER A 102 -18.82 -8.89 -9.45
CA SER A 102 -19.74 -9.79 -8.76
C SER A 102 -21.05 -9.89 -9.53
N SER A 103 -21.29 -11.04 -10.14
CA SER A 103 -22.58 -11.48 -10.68
C SER A 103 -23.44 -12.20 -9.62
N THR A 104 -22.90 -12.38 -8.41
CA THR A 104 -23.52 -13.13 -7.32
C THR A 104 -24.20 -12.21 -6.31
N SER A 105 -24.96 -12.79 -5.37
CA SER A 105 -25.45 -12.07 -4.19
C SER A 105 -24.32 -11.63 -3.23
N ILE A 106 -23.13 -12.21 -3.36
CA ILE A 106 -21.97 -11.91 -2.52
C ILE A 106 -21.31 -10.62 -3.00
N LYS A 107 -21.10 -9.67 -2.09
CA LYS A 107 -20.53 -8.35 -2.39
C LYS A 107 -19.09 -8.26 -1.90
N TYR A 108 -18.29 -7.44 -2.57
CA TYR A 108 -16.97 -7.06 -2.05
C TYR A 108 -17.11 -6.12 -0.86
N VAL A 109 -16.16 -6.22 0.08
CA VAL A 109 -16.00 -5.30 1.21
C VAL A 109 -14.68 -4.55 1.08
N THR A 110 -14.53 -3.43 1.76
CA THR A 110 -13.29 -2.63 1.76
C THR A 110 -12.85 -2.35 3.20
N SER A 111 -11.73 -1.67 3.39
CA SER A 111 -11.19 -1.34 4.71
C SER A 111 -10.40 -0.02 4.66
N ASP A 112 -9.88 0.39 5.80
CA ASP A 112 -8.91 1.49 5.92
C ASP A 112 -7.56 1.20 5.23
N ASN A 113 -7.28 -0.07 4.90
CA ASN A 113 -6.15 -0.53 4.09
C ASN A 113 -6.68 -1.38 2.91
N PRO A 114 -7.26 -0.75 1.86
CA PRO A 114 -8.06 -1.47 0.87
C PRO A 114 -7.23 -2.28 -0.14
N ILE A 115 -5.90 -2.14 -0.14
CA ILE A 115 -5.00 -2.85 -1.05
C ILE A 115 -4.28 -3.94 -0.25
N TYR A 116 -4.30 -5.16 -0.78
CA TYR A 116 -3.65 -6.31 -0.18
C TYR A 116 -2.67 -6.96 -1.16
N TYR A 117 -1.51 -7.37 -0.63
CA TYR A 117 -0.43 -8.03 -1.34
C TYR A 117 -0.34 -9.48 -0.85
N TYR A 118 -0.42 -10.43 -1.78
CA TYR A 118 -0.29 -11.85 -1.50
C TYR A 118 0.79 -12.47 -2.38
N SER A 119 1.66 -13.29 -1.78
CA SER A 119 2.68 -14.08 -2.46
C SER A 119 2.60 -15.49 -1.87
N GLU A 120 2.50 -16.52 -2.70
CA GLU A 120 2.38 -17.91 -2.23
C GLU A 120 3.62 -18.39 -1.45
N ASN A 121 4.79 -17.81 -1.75
CA ASN A 121 6.08 -18.22 -1.19
C ASN A 121 6.54 -17.35 0.00
N ASP A 122 5.93 -16.19 0.22
CA ASP A 122 6.28 -15.32 1.34
C ASP A 122 5.21 -15.46 2.43
N GLN A 123 5.54 -16.21 3.49
CA GLN A 123 4.73 -16.23 4.72
C GLN A 123 4.70 -14.86 5.42
N VAL A 124 5.58 -13.96 5.01
CA VAL A 124 5.62 -12.58 5.46
C VAL A 124 5.12 -11.76 4.29
N THR A 125 4.07 -10.97 4.47
CA THR A 125 3.45 -10.14 3.41
C THR A 125 4.38 -8.98 2.98
N THR A 126 5.70 -9.12 3.14
CA THR A 126 6.66 -8.04 3.13
C THR A 126 6.68 -7.28 1.83
N ILE A 127 6.30 -6.00 1.88
CA ILE A 127 6.82 -5.01 0.94
C ILE A 127 8.32 -4.90 1.24
N GLN A 128 9.17 -5.59 0.49
CA GLN A 128 10.61 -5.49 0.67
C GLN A 128 11.11 -4.15 0.10
N GLY A 129 11.12 -3.11 0.94
CA GLY A 129 11.55 -1.76 0.57
C GLY A 129 10.71 -1.19 -0.57
N ASP A 130 11.36 -0.64 -1.59
CA ASP A 130 10.72 -0.02 -2.75
C ASP A 130 10.11 -1.00 -3.75
N SER A 131 10.01 -2.31 -3.48
CA SER A 131 9.61 -3.26 -4.52
C SER A 131 8.53 -4.29 -4.15
N ILE A 132 7.60 -4.46 -5.10
CA ILE A 132 6.64 -5.55 -5.23
C ILE A 132 7.42 -6.74 -5.85
N ILE A 133 8.26 -7.40 -5.04
CA ILE A 133 9.36 -8.27 -5.51
C ILE A 133 8.89 -9.64 -6.01
N GLY A 134 7.74 -10.16 -5.57
CA GLY A 134 7.33 -11.53 -5.93
C GLY A 134 6.97 -11.72 -7.41
N GLU A 135 7.54 -12.72 -8.08
CA GLU A 135 7.04 -13.19 -9.38
C GLU A 135 5.57 -13.65 -9.29
N ASN A 136 5.21 -14.23 -8.15
CA ASN A 136 3.89 -14.76 -7.84
C ASN A 136 3.02 -13.76 -7.05
N ILE A 137 3.32 -12.47 -7.15
CA ILE A 137 2.52 -11.45 -6.47
C ILE A 137 1.10 -11.41 -7.04
N GLU A 138 0.13 -11.37 -6.13
CA GLU A 138 -1.24 -10.96 -6.37
C GLU A 138 -1.55 -9.71 -5.55
N VAL A 139 -1.93 -8.64 -6.24
CA VAL A 139 -2.46 -7.42 -5.65
C VAL A 139 -3.96 -7.41 -5.80
N THR A 140 -4.69 -7.20 -4.71
CA THR A 140 -6.16 -7.12 -4.74
C THR A 140 -6.63 -5.81 -4.13
N MET A 141 -7.60 -5.18 -4.78
CA MET A 141 -8.22 -3.93 -4.31
C MET A 141 -9.71 -3.90 -4.62
N PRO A 142 -10.59 -4.00 -3.62
CA PRO A 142 -12.02 -3.73 -3.77
C PRO A 142 -12.25 -2.28 -4.20
N LEU A 143 -12.88 -2.07 -5.35
CA LEU A 143 -13.19 -0.74 -5.90
C LEU A 143 -14.62 -0.30 -5.53
N SER A 144 -15.53 -1.26 -5.44
CA SER A 144 -16.91 -1.06 -5.02
C SER A 144 -17.51 -2.37 -4.50
N LYS A 145 -18.75 -2.34 -4.03
CA LYS A 145 -19.49 -3.56 -3.65
C LYS A 145 -19.63 -4.59 -4.79
N LYS A 146 -19.47 -4.17 -6.06
CA LYS A 146 -19.64 -5.02 -7.25
C LYS A 146 -18.34 -5.30 -8.00
N VAL A 147 -17.25 -4.56 -7.76
CA VAL A 147 -16.05 -4.65 -8.58
C VAL A 147 -14.81 -4.68 -7.69
N ALA A 148 -13.90 -5.61 -7.97
CA ALA A 148 -12.55 -5.61 -7.43
C ALA A 148 -11.51 -5.65 -8.55
N LEU A 149 -10.38 -4.99 -8.31
CA LEU A 149 -9.17 -5.16 -9.10
C LEU A 149 -8.36 -6.33 -8.55
N VAL A 150 -7.90 -7.19 -9.45
CA VAL A 150 -6.86 -8.18 -9.21
C VAL A 150 -5.73 -7.94 -10.20
N ALA A 151 -4.50 -7.81 -9.71
CA ALA A 151 -3.32 -7.65 -10.55
C ALA A 151 -2.26 -8.71 -10.23
N LYS A 152 -1.75 -9.39 -11.25
CA LYS A 152 -0.68 -10.40 -11.13
C LYS A 152 0.34 -10.23 -12.24
N ARG A 153 1.58 -10.69 -12.05
CA ARG A 153 2.57 -10.73 -13.14
C ARG A 153 2.25 -11.82 -14.18
N LYS A 154 1.99 -13.04 -13.70
CA LYS A 154 1.72 -14.25 -14.50
C LYS A 154 0.34 -14.83 -14.13
N ASN A 155 -0.12 -15.80 -14.92
CA ASN A 155 -1.32 -16.61 -14.62
C ASN A 155 -2.62 -15.81 -14.41
N ILE A 156 -2.76 -14.70 -15.13
CA ILE A 156 -4.03 -13.96 -15.23
C ILE A 156 -4.17 -13.37 -16.63
N GLN A 157 -5.38 -13.40 -17.16
CA GLN A 157 -5.75 -12.69 -18.38
C GLN A 157 -6.23 -11.28 -17.99
N ALA A 158 -5.61 -10.26 -18.59
CA ALA A 158 -5.97 -8.86 -18.37
C ALA A 158 -7.37 -8.54 -18.93
N GLY A 159 -7.98 -7.46 -18.44
CA GLY A 159 -9.29 -6.98 -18.88
C GLY A 159 -10.37 -7.18 -17.81
N TYR A 160 -11.52 -7.70 -18.21
CA TYR A 160 -12.72 -7.80 -17.38
C TYR A 160 -13.16 -9.26 -17.28
N GLY A 161 -13.86 -9.62 -16.21
CA GLY A 161 -14.52 -10.91 -16.12
C GLY A 161 -15.38 -11.05 -14.86
N ASP A 162 -16.13 -12.14 -14.80
CA ASP A 162 -16.99 -12.42 -13.66
C ASP A 162 -16.21 -13.04 -12.50
N ALA A 163 -16.60 -12.64 -11.30
CA ALA A 163 -16.10 -13.18 -10.06
C ALA A 163 -16.90 -14.41 -9.65
N THR A 164 -16.21 -15.50 -9.30
CA THR A 164 -16.85 -16.62 -8.61
C THR A 164 -17.06 -16.28 -7.14
N GLY A 165 -18.06 -16.88 -6.49
CA GLY A 165 -18.27 -16.69 -5.05
C GLY A 165 -17.02 -17.00 -4.21
N THR A 166 -16.23 -18.00 -4.62
CA THR A 166 -14.95 -18.35 -3.99
C THR A 166 -13.91 -17.23 -4.13
N SER A 167 -13.79 -16.62 -5.32
CA SER A 167 -12.86 -15.50 -5.54
C SER A 167 -13.24 -14.28 -4.68
N ILE A 168 -14.53 -13.97 -4.56
CA ILE A 168 -15.02 -12.85 -3.74
C ILE A 168 -14.72 -13.12 -2.26
N LYS A 169 -14.98 -14.33 -1.76
CA LYS A 169 -14.66 -14.73 -0.39
C LYS A 169 -13.16 -14.63 -0.10
N SER A 170 -12.30 -15.03 -1.04
CA SER A 170 -10.84 -14.94 -0.91
C SER A 170 -10.34 -13.49 -0.86
N ILE A 171 -10.88 -12.62 -1.71
CA ILE A 171 -10.56 -11.18 -1.69
C ILE A 171 -11.05 -10.55 -0.39
N ASN A 172 -12.30 -10.78 0.01
CA ASN A 172 -12.85 -10.25 1.26
C ASN A 172 -12.06 -10.73 2.48
N LYS A 173 -11.61 -11.99 2.52
CA LYS A 173 -10.75 -12.51 3.60
C LYS A 173 -9.47 -11.70 3.71
N ARG A 174 -8.81 -11.41 2.58
CA ARG A 174 -7.58 -10.62 2.53
C ARG A 174 -7.81 -9.16 2.93
N THR A 175 -8.91 -8.56 2.49
CA THR A 175 -9.31 -7.21 2.94
C THR A 175 -9.50 -7.14 4.46
N VAL A 176 -10.15 -8.15 5.06
CA VAL A 176 -10.33 -8.23 6.51
C VAL A 176 -9.00 -8.42 7.24
N LEU A 177 -8.12 -9.29 6.74
CA LEU A 177 -6.79 -9.51 7.31
C LEU A 177 -5.89 -8.26 7.20
N GLY A 178 -6.05 -7.48 6.13
CA GLY A 178 -5.28 -6.26 5.89
C GLY A 178 -5.78 -5.03 6.65
N ALA A 179 -7.02 -5.03 7.12
CA ALA A 179 -7.61 -3.88 7.82
C ALA A 179 -6.85 -3.56 9.11
N LYS A 180 -6.57 -2.26 9.36
CA LYS A 180 -5.93 -1.84 10.62
C LYS A 180 -6.95 -1.78 11.75
N GLU A 181 -8.03 -1.04 11.54
CA GLU A 181 -9.06 -0.74 12.52
C GLU A 181 -10.46 -0.98 11.94
N ASN A 182 -10.69 -0.51 10.72
CA ASN A 182 -12.03 -0.38 10.15
C ASN A 182 -12.22 -1.24 8.89
N ILE A 183 -13.37 -1.90 8.83
CA ILE A 183 -13.87 -2.64 7.66
C ILE A 183 -15.19 -2.01 7.27
N TYR A 184 -15.33 -1.67 5.98
CA TYR A 184 -16.50 -1.01 5.44
C TYR A 184 -17.26 -1.93 4.50
N THR A 185 -18.58 -1.95 4.66
CA THR A 185 -19.48 -2.77 3.87
C THR A 185 -20.74 -1.97 3.52
N SER A 186 -21.37 -2.33 2.40
CA SER A 186 -22.64 -1.73 1.94
C SER A 186 -23.88 -2.53 2.39
N PHE A 187 -23.67 -3.48 3.30
CA PHE A 187 -24.71 -4.36 3.82
C PHE A 187 -24.42 -4.69 5.28
N ASN A 188 -25.48 -4.91 6.06
CA ASN A 188 -25.38 -5.32 7.45
C ASN A 188 -25.91 -6.75 7.58
N ASP A 189 -25.01 -7.73 7.71
CA ASP A 189 -25.33 -9.16 7.77
C ASP A 189 -24.56 -9.81 8.93
N GLY A 190 -25.29 -10.50 9.83
CA GLY A 190 -24.70 -11.21 10.96
C GLY A 190 -23.71 -12.29 10.56
N THR A 191 -23.90 -12.92 9.40
CA THR A 191 -22.95 -13.91 8.84
C THR A 191 -21.62 -13.25 8.51
N PHE A 192 -21.66 -12.04 7.94
CA PHE A 192 -20.46 -11.27 7.65
C PHE A 192 -19.76 -10.80 8.92
N MET A 193 -20.51 -10.40 9.96
CA MET A 193 -19.88 -10.05 11.25
C MET A 193 -19.13 -11.23 11.86
N LYS A 194 -19.69 -12.45 11.83
CA LYS A 194 -18.98 -13.67 12.26
C LYS A 194 -17.71 -13.91 11.43
N PHE A 195 -17.79 -13.70 10.12
CA PHE A 195 -16.64 -13.79 9.22
C PHE A 195 -15.53 -12.78 9.59
N VAL A 196 -15.89 -11.53 9.88
CA VAL A 196 -14.92 -10.51 10.30
C VAL A 196 -14.23 -10.89 11.61
N HIS A 197 -15.00 -11.26 12.64
CA HIS A 197 -14.44 -11.66 13.95
C HIS A 197 -13.51 -12.88 13.83
N LYS A 198 -13.78 -13.80 12.90
CA LYS A 198 -12.93 -14.96 12.65
C LYS A 198 -11.53 -14.60 12.14
N TYR A 199 -11.37 -13.48 11.44
CA TYR A 199 -10.11 -13.18 10.71
C TYR A 199 -9.41 -11.88 11.13
N LYS A 200 -10.08 -10.92 11.77
CA LYS A 200 -9.53 -9.58 12.06
C LYS A 200 -8.21 -9.61 12.85
N ASP A 201 -8.05 -10.59 13.74
CA ASP A 201 -6.88 -10.72 14.63
C ASP A 201 -5.89 -11.81 14.20
N SER A 202 -6.13 -12.48 13.06
CA SER A 202 -5.28 -13.57 12.54
C SER A 202 -4.20 -13.09 11.57
N ARG A 203 -3.67 -11.88 11.76
CA ARG A 203 -2.88 -11.18 10.74
C ARG A 203 -1.51 -11.87 10.51
N PRO A 204 -1.13 -12.18 9.25
CA PRO A 204 0.26 -12.46 8.93
C PRO A 204 1.09 -11.18 9.08
N TYR A 205 2.25 -11.27 9.73
CA TYR A 205 3.14 -10.14 9.92
C TYR A 205 3.62 -9.61 8.56
N MET A 206 3.56 -8.29 8.36
CA MET A 206 4.12 -7.63 7.19
C MET A 206 5.38 -6.88 7.63
N ALA A 207 6.55 -7.49 7.46
CA ALA A 207 7.83 -6.79 7.64
C ALA A 207 8.15 -5.95 6.39
N MET A 208 8.88 -4.84 6.50
CA MET A 208 9.58 -4.31 5.33
C MET A 208 11.02 -4.82 5.36
N VAL A 209 11.44 -5.56 4.33
CA VAL A 209 12.82 -6.05 4.26
C VAL A 209 13.73 -4.94 3.76
N ARG A 210 14.75 -4.65 4.57
CA ARG A 210 15.77 -3.62 4.38
C ARG A 210 16.64 -3.92 3.17
N ARG A 211 16.91 -2.93 2.31
CA ARG A 211 18.14 -2.95 1.49
C ARG A 211 19.29 -2.49 2.39
N LYS A 212 20.32 -3.33 2.58
CA LYS A 212 21.64 -2.82 2.99
C LYS A 212 22.11 -1.90 1.87
N MET A 213 22.14 -0.59 2.10
CA MET A 213 22.84 0.31 1.18
C MET A 213 24.32 -0.07 1.26
N ALA A 214 24.85 -0.64 0.18
CA ALA A 214 26.28 -0.79 0.02
C ALA A 214 26.85 0.63 -0.07
N HIS A 215 27.57 1.07 0.97
CA HIS A 215 28.39 2.26 0.87
C HIS A 215 29.46 2.00 -0.20
N HIS A 216 29.31 2.59 -1.38
CA HIS A 216 30.45 2.83 -2.25
C HIS A 216 31.33 3.86 -1.54
N LYS A 217 32.47 3.39 -1.06
CA LYS A 217 33.63 4.22 -0.74
C LYS A 217 34.30 4.64 -2.04
#